data_AF-A0A8K0KL94-F1
#
_entry.id   AF-A0A8K0KL94-F1
#
_cell.length_a   1.000
_cell.length_b   1.000
_cell.length_c   1.000
_cell.angle_alpha   90.00
_cell.angle_beta   90.00
_cell.angle_gamma   90.00
#
_symmetry.space_group_name_H-M   'P 1'
#
loop_
_entity.id
_entity.type
_entity.pdbx_description
1 polymer ?
#
loop_
_entity_poly.entity_id
_entity_poly.type
_entity_poly.pdbx_seq_one_letter_code
_entity_poly.pdbx_strand_id
1 'polypeptide(L)'
;MRNISLSNNTIQRRISNMSMDVKEQIISEIKASPVFSFQLDESTDVSSCSQLLVFMRYIHLEDIKEEFQFCRELKTTTKGKDIMEMMSSFFESNGLQWKNLCGVCTDGSPAMLGSRSSFQMKVKELAP
;
A
#
# COMPACT_ATOMS: atom_id res chain seq x y z
N MET A 1 20.46 20.82 30.82
CA MET A 1 19.24 20.13 30.34
C MET A 1 19.17 18.76 31.02
N ARG A 2 18.09 18.44 31.74
CA ARG A 2 17.87 17.08 32.25
C ARG A 2 17.38 16.23 31.07
N ASN A 3 18.06 15.13 30.77
CA ASN A 3 17.54 14.10 29.87
C ASN A 3 16.34 13.44 30.55
N ILE A 4 15.13 13.87 30.20
CA ILE A 4 13.91 13.17 30.61
C ILE A 4 13.86 11.89 29.76
N SER A 5 14.25 10.77 30.35
CA SER A 5 14.14 9.46 29.70
C SER A 5 12.67 9.17 29.42
N LEU A 6 12.33 8.94 28.15
CA LEU A 6 11.00 8.52 27.74
C LEU A 6 10.95 7.00 27.74
N SER A 7 9.86 6.42 28.24
CA SER A 7 9.66 4.97 28.13
C SER A 7 9.47 4.55 26.68
N ASN A 8 9.84 3.30 26.37
CA ASN A 8 9.62 2.69 25.05
C ASN A 8 8.16 2.84 24.59
N ASN A 9 7.20 2.67 25.50
CA ASN A 9 5.77 2.84 25.22
C ASN A 9 5.42 4.27 24.79
N THR A 10 6.04 5.27 25.40
CA THR A 10 5.80 6.68 25.04
C THR A 10 6.37 6.99 23.66
N ILE A 11 7.56 6.47 23.35
CA ILE A 11 8.20 6.63 22.04
C ILE A 11 7.35 5.95 20.97
N GLN A 12 6.96 4.68 21.18
CA GLN A 12 6.12 3.92 20.25
C GLN A 12 4.79 4.63 19.95
N ARG A 13 4.09 5.10 20.99
CA ARG A 13 2.82 5.83 20.82
C ARG A 13 3.00 7.11 20.00
N ARG A 14 4.07 7.86 20.23
CA ARG A 14 4.35 9.08 19.45
C ARG A 14 4.63 8.75 17.99
N ILE A 15 5.44 7.73 17.72
CA ILE A 15 5.71 7.27 16.34
C ILE A 15 4.40 6.87 15.66
N SER A 16 3.56 6.08 16.34
CA SER A 16 2.27 5.64 15.79
C SER A 16 1.34 6.82 15.49
N ASN A 17 1.23 7.79 16.39
CA ASN A 17 0.36 8.95 16.20
C ASN A 17 0.82 9.81 15.01
N MET A 18 2.12 10.10 14.92
CA MET A 18 2.67 10.87 13.80
C MET A 18 2.53 10.12 12.47
N SER A 19 2.77 8.81 12.47
CA SER A 19 2.58 7.99 11.28
C SER A 19 1.13 7.95 10.81
N MET A 20 0.17 7.91 11.75
CA MET A 20 -1.25 7.93 11.43
C MET A 20 -1.67 9.28 10.83
N ASP A 21 -1.21 10.39 11.40
CA ASP A 21 -1.46 11.74 10.88
C ASP A 21 -0.90 11.92 9.45
N VAL A 22 0.35 11.53 9.22
CA VAL A 22 0.96 11.55 7.88
C VAL A 22 0.16 10.69 6.90
N LYS A 23 -0.24 9.49 7.31
CA LYS A 23 -1.03 8.60 6.47
C LYS A 23 -2.39 9.20 6.13
N GLU A 24 -3.09 9.80 7.09
CA GLU A 24 -4.40 10.44 6.87
C GLU A 24 -4.30 11.58 5.86
N GLN A 25 -3.23 12.39 5.94
CA GLN A 25 -2.96 13.46 4.97
C GLN A 25 -2.73 12.89 3.57
N ILE A 26 -1.87 11.87 3.42
CA ILE A 26 -1.60 11.23 2.13
C ILE A 26 -2.86 10.61 1.52
N ILE A 27 -3.67 9.90 2.32
CA ILE A 27 -4.95 9.33 1.85
C ILE A 27 -5.93 10.42 1.41
N SER A 28 -5.97 11.56 2.11
CA SER A 28 -6.77 12.71 1.72
C SER A 28 -6.34 13.25 0.34
N GLU A 29 -5.04 13.38 0.11
CA GLU A 29 -4.50 13.81 -1.19
C GLU A 29 -4.81 12.80 -2.31
N ILE A 30 -4.63 11.50 -2.07
CA ILE A 30 -4.93 10.44 -3.04
C ILE A 30 -6.42 10.48 -3.44
N LYS A 31 -7.32 10.69 -2.47
CA LYS A 31 -8.76 10.81 -2.73
C LYS A 31 -9.12 12.04 -3.55
N ALA A 32 -8.40 13.15 -3.34
CA ALA A 32 -8.60 14.38 -4.07
C ALA A 32 -8.03 14.31 -5.50
N SER A 33 -7.06 13.43 -5.74
CA SER A 33 -6.48 13.20 -7.06
C SER A 33 -7.52 12.64 -8.03
N PRO A 34 -7.60 13.14 -9.28
CA PRO A 34 -8.54 12.62 -10.28
C PRO A 34 -8.25 11.16 -10.63
N VAL A 35 -6.98 10.77 -10.63
CA VAL A 35 -6.50 9.41 -10.86
C VAL A 35 -5.30 9.10 -9.98
N PHE A 36 -5.06 7.82 -9.72
CA PHE A 36 -3.84 7.36 -9.07
C PHE A 36 -3.38 6.02 -9.64
N SER A 37 -2.13 5.67 -9.40
CA SER A 37 -1.57 4.34 -9.68
C SER A 37 -0.88 3.80 -8.44
N PHE A 38 -0.63 2.49 -8.41
CA PHE A 38 0.19 1.90 -7.36
C PHE A 38 1.25 0.95 -7.91
N GLN A 39 2.33 0.81 -7.15
CA GLN A 39 3.42 -0.10 -7.42
C GLN A 39 3.49 -1.10 -6.28
N LEU A 40 3.63 -2.37 -6.64
CA LEU A 40 3.66 -3.50 -5.71
C LEU A 40 4.96 -4.25 -5.87
N ASP A 41 5.57 -4.58 -4.74
CA ASP A 41 6.75 -5.44 -4.66
C ASP A 41 6.54 -6.48 -3.57
N GLU A 42 6.94 -7.72 -3.85
CA GLU A 42 6.99 -8.78 -2.84
C GLU A 42 8.45 -8.94 -2.39
N SER A 43 8.71 -8.63 -1.13
CA SER A 43 10.02 -8.83 -0.52
C SER A 43 9.97 -9.97 0.49
N THR A 44 11.01 -10.80 0.54
CA THR A 44 11.15 -11.84 1.57
C THR A 44 12.04 -11.31 2.69
N ASP A 45 11.54 -11.33 3.93
CA ASP A 45 12.33 -10.90 5.08
C ASP A 45 13.32 -11.96 5.59
N VAL A 46 14.12 -11.61 6.59
CA VAL A 46 15.14 -12.50 7.18
C VAL A 46 14.56 -13.76 7.83
N SER A 47 13.27 -13.76 8.16
CA SER A 47 12.52 -14.91 8.69
C SER A 47 11.85 -15.75 7.61
N SER A 48 12.09 -15.45 6.33
CA SER A 48 11.43 -16.08 5.17
C SER A 48 9.92 -15.82 5.11
N CYS A 49 9.44 -14.74 5.74
CA CYS A 49 8.07 -14.26 5.56
C CYS A 49 8.01 -13.29 4.37
N SER A 50 7.06 -13.54 3.47
CA SER A 50 6.78 -12.63 2.36
C SER A 50 6.04 -11.40 2.83
N GLN A 51 6.50 -10.22 2.42
CA GLN A 51 5.91 -8.93 2.73
C GLN A 51 5.55 -8.22 1.41
N LEU A 52 4.34 -7.66 1.38
CA LEU A 52 3.87 -6.82 0.28
C LEU A 52 4.19 -5.35 0.59
N LEU A 53 4.99 -4.73 -0.27
CA LEU A 53 5.26 -3.29 -0.26
C LEU A 53 4.37 -2.59 -1.26
N VAL A 54 3.80 -1.45 -0.85
CA VAL A 54 2.91 -0.65 -1.70
C VAL A 54 3.33 0.82 -1.70
N PHE A 55 3.55 1.34 -2.91
CA PHE A 55 3.73 2.76 -3.18
C PHE A 55 2.57 3.25 -4.04
N MET A 56 2.07 4.46 -3.78
CA MET A 56 1.01 5.08 -4.60
C MET A 56 1.54 6.34 -5.27
N ARG A 57 1.23 6.49 -6.55
CA ARG A 57 1.47 7.71 -7.32
C ARG A 57 0.17 8.41 -7.64
N TYR A 58 0.11 9.70 -7.42
CA TYR A 58 -1.10 10.50 -7.61
C TYR A 58 -0.75 11.95 -7.94
N ILE A 59 -1.74 12.71 -8.42
CA ILE A 59 -1.57 14.12 -8.78
C ILE A 59 -1.94 14.96 -7.56
N HIS A 60 -1.04 15.86 -7.17
CA HIS A 60 -1.27 16.82 -6.10
C HIS A 60 -0.63 18.16 -6.47
N LEU A 61 -1.43 19.23 -6.46
CA LEU A 61 -0.99 20.58 -6.82
C LEU A 61 -0.23 20.64 -8.16
N GLU A 62 -0.76 19.97 -9.18
CA GLU A 62 -0.20 19.88 -10.55
C GLU A 62 1.07 19.03 -10.68
N ASP A 63 1.62 18.50 -9.59
CA ASP A 63 2.76 17.59 -9.60
C ASP A 63 2.36 16.12 -9.36
N ILE A 64 3.21 15.19 -9.81
CA ILE A 64 3.09 13.78 -9.48
C ILE A 64 3.84 13.52 -8.18
N LYS A 65 3.12 13.10 -7.15
CA LYS A 65 3.71 12.60 -5.90
C LYS A 65 3.76 11.09 -5.91
N GLU A 66 4.77 10.53 -5.25
CA GLU A 66 4.90 9.11 -4.95
C GLU A 66 5.08 8.95 -3.44
N GLU A 67 4.22 8.16 -2.80
CA GLU A 67 4.26 7.97 -1.35
C GLU A 67 4.15 6.49 -0.98
N PHE A 68 4.96 6.08 -0.01
CA PHE A 68 4.89 4.76 0.60
C PHE A 68 3.62 4.63 1.44
N GLN A 69 2.85 3.55 1.22
CA GLN A 69 1.59 3.33 1.94
C GLN A 69 1.75 2.33 3.08
N PHE A 70 2.28 1.15 2.78
CA PHE A 70 2.51 0.12 3.79
C PHE A 70 3.48 -0.95 3.32
N CYS A 71 4.06 -1.63 4.30
CA CYS A 71 4.69 -2.93 4.17
C CYS A 71 3.96 -3.88 5.11
N ARG A 72 3.36 -4.95 4.58
CA ARG A 72 2.56 -5.89 5.37
C ARG A 72 2.86 -7.33 4.99
N GLU A 73 2.96 -8.18 6.00
CA GLU A 73 3.16 -9.62 5.83
C GLU A 73 1.97 -10.28 5.11
N LEU A 74 2.26 -11.11 4.12
CA LEU A 74 1.33 -12.00 3.45
C LEU A 74 1.21 -13.31 4.24
N LYS A 75 0.33 -13.31 5.26
CA LYS A 75 0.20 -14.41 6.25
C LYS A 75 -0.18 -15.78 5.69
N THR A 76 -0.76 -15.84 4.49
CA THR A 76 -1.30 -17.07 3.90
C THR A 76 -0.39 -17.58 2.79
N THR A 77 -0.42 -16.94 1.62
CA THR A 77 0.40 -17.29 0.46
C THR A 77 0.75 -16.03 -0.33
N THR A 78 1.71 -16.14 -1.25
CA THR A 78 2.10 -15.07 -2.18
C THR A 78 1.25 -15.04 -3.45
N LYS A 79 0.15 -15.79 -3.50
CA LYS A 79 -0.69 -15.86 -4.71
C LYS A 79 -1.43 -14.54 -4.93
N GLY A 80 -1.69 -14.23 -6.20
CA GLY A 80 -2.40 -13.00 -6.60
C GLY A 80 -3.77 -12.80 -5.91
N LYS A 81 -4.44 -13.86 -5.46
CA LYS A 81 -5.69 -13.76 -4.67
C LYS A 81 -5.47 -13.12 -3.29
N ASP A 82 -4.39 -13.46 -2.60
CA ASP A 82 -4.12 -13.00 -1.22
C ASP A 82 -3.63 -11.55 -1.27
N ILE A 83 -2.82 -11.22 -2.29
CA ILE A 83 -2.43 -9.84 -2.62
C ILE A 83 -3.67 -8.99 -2.93
N MET A 84 -4.60 -9.52 -3.75
CA MET A 84 -5.85 -8.82 -4.08
C MET A 84 -6.72 -8.59 -2.85
N GLU A 85 -6.86 -9.58 -1.96
CA GLU A 85 -7.62 -9.43 -0.72
C GLU A 85 -7.03 -8.33 0.17
N MET A 86 -5.70 -8.32 0.35
CA MET A 86 -5.01 -7.28 1.11
C MET A 86 -5.23 -5.89 0.51
N MET A 87 -5.12 -5.76 -0.82
CA MET A 87 -5.35 -4.49 -1.51
C MET A 87 -6.82 -4.05 -1.45
N SER A 88 -7.78 -4.97 -1.57
CA SER A 88 -9.20 -4.68 -1.37
C SER A 88 -9.49 -4.16 0.02
N SER A 89 -8.98 -4.82 1.07
CA SER A 89 -9.13 -4.32 2.44
C SER A 89 -8.46 -2.96 2.66
N PHE A 90 -7.32 -2.69 2.00
CA PHE A 90 -6.70 -1.38 2.03
C PHE A 90 -7.59 -0.32 1.35
N PHE A 91 -8.15 -0.60 0.18
CA PHE A 91 -9.05 0.33 -0.52
C PHE A 91 -10.30 0.60 0.29
N GLU A 92 -10.95 -0.44 0.82
CA GLU A 92 -12.16 -0.34 1.63
C GLU A 92 -11.91 0.47 2.91
N SER A 93 -10.89 0.10 3.69
CA SER A 93 -10.58 0.78 4.95
C SER A 93 -10.19 2.25 4.78
N ASN A 94 -9.64 2.62 3.63
CA ASN A 94 -9.29 4.00 3.32
C ASN A 94 -10.33 4.69 2.45
N GLY A 95 -11.44 4.05 2.05
CA GLY A 95 -12.46 4.64 1.18
C GLY A 95 -11.93 5.08 -0.20
N LEU A 96 -10.99 4.32 -0.77
CA LEU A 96 -10.46 4.53 -2.12
C LEU A 96 -11.34 3.84 -3.15
N GLN A 97 -11.44 4.42 -4.36
CA GLN A 97 -12.28 3.91 -5.42
C GLN A 97 -11.44 3.31 -6.55
N TRP A 98 -11.69 2.04 -6.89
CA TRP A 98 -11.00 1.34 -7.98
C TRP A 98 -11.16 2.03 -9.34
N LYS A 99 -12.29 2.70 -9.61
CA LYS A 99 -12.52 3.46 -10.85
C LYS A 99 -11.54 4.62 -11.09
N ASN A 100 -10.84 5.09 -10.05
CA ASN A 100 -9.84 6.15 -10.17
C ASN A 100 -8.42 5.58 -10.38
N LEU A 101 -8.27 4.25 -10.35
CA LEU A 101 -6.99 3.59 -10.60
C LEU A 101 -6.67 3.63 -12.09
N CYS A 102 -5.59 4.31 -12.47
CA CYS A 102 -5.14 4.42 -13.87
C CYS A 102 -3.95 3.53 -14.21
N GLY A 103 -3.31 2.88 -13.22
CA GLY A 103 -2.13 2.06 -13.48
C GLY A 103 -1.70 1.21 -12.30
N VAL A 104 -1.08 0.09 -12.63
CA VAL A 104 -0.48 -0.86 -11.69
C VAL A 104 0.90 -1.24 -12.19
N CYS A 105 1.91 -1.11 -11.33
CA CYS A 105 3.26 -1.62 -11.59
C CYS A 105 3.55 -2.80 -10.65
N THR A 106 4.17 -3.85 -11.16
CA THR A 106 4.56 -5.04 -10.38
C THR A 106 5.89 -5.58 -10.89
N ASP A 107 6.63 -6.30 -10.05
CA ASP A 107 7.90 -6.99 -10.39
C ASP A 107 7.79 -8.06 -11.51
N GLY A 108 6.56 -8.43 -11.87
CA GLY A 108 6.27 -9.38 -12.94
C GLY A 108 6.37 -10.84 -12.54
N SER A 109 6.43 -11.12 -11.24
CA SER A 109 6.34 -12.48 -10.71
C SER A 109 5.07 -13.20 -11.18
N PRO A 110 5.05 -14.56 -11.21
CA PRO A 110 3.87 -15.32 -11.64
C PRO A 110 2.59 -14.99 -10.85
N ALA A 111 2.71 -14.60 -9.58
CA ALA A 111 1.57 -14.14 -8.78
C ALA A 111 0.97 -12.83 -9.27
N MET A 112 1.81 -11.93 -9.80
CA MET A 112 1.43 -10.61 -10.27
C MET A 112 0.94 -10.62 -11.73
N LEU A 113 1.64 -11.33 -12.63
CA LEU A 113 1.41 -11.32 -14.09
C LEU A 113 0.88 -12.64 -14.68
N GLY A 114 0.80 -13.72 -13.90
CA GLY A 114 0.43 -15.04 -14.42
C GLY A 114 -0.87 -15.07 -15.23
N SER A 115 -0.93 -16.00 -16.20
CA SER A 115 -2.07 -16.13 -17.12
C SER A 115 -3.35 -16.68 -16.47
N ARG A 116 -3.27 -17.18 -15.23
CA ARG A 116 -4.39 -17.77 -14.48
C ARG A 116 -4.49 -17.12 -13.10
N SER A 117 -5.53 -16.29 -12.91
CA SER A 117 -5.89 -15.72 -11.60
C SER A 117 -4.81 -14.86 -10.92
N SER A 118 -3.98 -14.19 -11.71
CA SER A 118 -2.98 -13.25 -11.21
C SER A 118 -3.62 -12.01 -10.59
N PHE A 119 -2.83 -11.29 -9.80
CA PHE A 119 -3.26 -10.03 -9.20
C PHE A 119 -3.70 -9.01 -10.27
N GLN A 120 -2.91 -8.82 -11.34
CA GLN A 120 -3.27 -7.85 -12.39
C GLN A 120 -4.57 -8.22 -13.12
N MET A 121 -4.83 -9.50 -13.35
CA MET A 121 -6.11 -9.95 -13.93
C MET A 121 -7.29 -9.54 -13.04
N LYS A 122 -7.18 -9.74 -11.73
CA LYS A 122 -8.21 -9.37 -10.76
C LYS A 122 -8.42 -7.86 -10.66
N VAL A 123 -7.35 -7.07 -10.74
CA VAL A 123 -7.49 -5.60 -10.76
C VAL A 123 -8.27 -5.14 -11.99
N LYS A 124 -8.01 -5.71 -13.17
CA LYS A 124 -8.74 -5.36 -14.40
C LYS A 124 -10.25 -5.63 -14.33
N GLU A 125 -10.69 -6.55 -13.47
CA GLU A 125 -12.12 -6.80 -13.23
C GLU A 125 -12.79 -5.65 -12.43
N LEU A 126 -12.02 -4.92 -11.62
CA LEU A 126 -12.50 -3.84 -10.73
C LEU A 126 -12.20 -2.42 -11.24
N ALA A 127 -11.15 -2.27 -12.04
CA ALA A 127 -10.69 -1.04 -12.67
C ALA A 127 -10.49 -1.29 -14.18
N PRO A 128 -11.58 -1.30 -14.96
CA PRO A 128 -11.54 -1.57 -16.39
C PRO A 128 -10.88 -0.46 -17.21
#